data_AF-A0A955D2K3-F1
#
_entry.id   AF-A0A955D2K3-F1
#
_cell.length_a   1.000
_cell.length_b   1.000
_cell.length_c   1.000
_cell.angle_alpha   90.00
_cell.angle_beta   90.00
_cell.angle_gamma   90.00
#
_symmetry.space_group_name_H-M   'P 1'
#
loop_
_entity.id
_entity.type
_entity.pdbx_description
1 polymer ?
#
loop_
_entity_poly.entity_id
_entity_poly.type
_entity_poly.pdbx_seq_one_letter_code
_entity_poly.pdbx_strand_id
1 'polypeptide(L)'
;MTTDFFGDFADPGTPGGMLVQLYLWISPLLVVHLVGIVLALVALRNRARRPAAALLALGLGLLTVTLLARPLLNYVIVTSSSMSFEEHRRWVAAFGVADQAIDGIAIILLIIAALGWRRGDALPVASGVVVSLAHHPPSATMPPLSATIRLTLILVPYVLSVLASGAGILFAQRRRTEEIAFVLIGAALVLAVLGTIAFAMTLHALWKTIQPPPRAVGVEGIARTSPAKAVGFLFIPLFNFYWIFQAWVGLATDTNRTLEARGIAAVPVSRGLAITVCVISVLSIVPVVGVLGSLVNLVAFPIFLAGAIRAANALRTATGSVT
;
A
#
# COMPACT_ATOMS: atom_id res chain seq x y z
N MET A 1 13.79 -45.79 22.70
CA MET A 1 13.61 -45.44 21.27
C MET A 1 12.60 -44.29 21.21
N THR A 2 12.97 -43.10 21.72
CA THR A 2 11.99 -42.02 21.99
C THR A 2 12.57 -40.59 21.99
N THR A 3 13.76 -40.33 21.44
CA THR A 3 14.40 -39.00 21.62
C THR A 3 14.52 -38.10 20.37
N ASP A 4 14.23 -38.58 19.16
CA ASP A 4 14.44 -37.76 17.95
C ASP A 4 13.16 -37.18 17.30
N PHE A 5 12.04 -37.15 18.02
CA PHE A 5 10.81 -36.53 17.49
C PHE A 5 11.00 -35.04 17.13
N PHE A 6 11.89 -34.33 17.83
CA PHE A 6 12.18 -32.92 17.54
C PHE A 6 13.23 -32.72 16.43
N GLY A 7 14.07 -33.71 16.13
CA GLY A 7 15.08 -33.63 15.07
C GLY A 7 14.47 -33.57 13.68
N ASP A 8 13.39 -34.33 13.45
CA ASP A 8 12.67 -34.35 12.18
C ASP A 8 12.06 -32.98 11.83
N PHE A 9 11.63 -32.17 12.81
CA PHE A 9 11.02 -30.87 12.55
C PHE A 9 12.01 -29.77 12.13
N ALA A 10 13.31 -29.96 12.36
CA ALA A 10 14.34 -28.99 12.01
C ALA A 10 14.91 -29.21 10.59
N ASP A 11 14.81 -30.42 10.06
CA ASP A 11 15.27 -30.75 8.71
C ASP A 11 14.17 -30.47 7.67
N PRO A 12 14.32 -29.48 6.78
CA PRO A 12 13.33 -29.18 5.74
C PRO A 12 13.14 -30.32 4.74
N GLY A 13 14.02 -31.33 4.73
CA GLY A 13 13.91 -32.54 3.91
C GLY A 13 12.91 -33.58 4.42
N THR A 14 12.42 -33.47 5.66
CA THR A 14 11.44 -34.43 6.20
C THR A 14 10.00 -33.88 6.09
N PRO A 15 8.98 -34.75 6.12
CA PRO A 15 7.58 -34.31 6.19
C PRO A 15 7.28 -33.40 7.39
N GLY A 16 7.99 -33.57 8.51
CA GLY A 16 7.85 -32.76 9.71
C GLY A 16 8.44 -31.35 9.55
N GLY A 17 9.66 -31.24 8.99
CA GLY A 17 10.28 -29.94 8.75
C GLY A 17 9.59 -29.12 7.65
N MET A 18 9.00 -29.80 6.64
CA MET A 18 8.12 -29.15 5.68
C MET A 18 6.89 -28.54 6.34
N LEU A 19 6.23 -29.23 7.27
CA LEU A 19 5.07 -28.70 8.00
C LEU A 19 5.41 -27.48 8.87
N VAL A 20 6.58 -27.46 9.50
CA VAL A 20 7.03 -26.34 10.36
C VAL A 20 7.37 -25.11 9.52
N GLN A 21 8.09 -25.27 8.41
CA GLN A 21 8.32 -24.16 7.48
C GLN A 21 7.01 -23.61 6.92
N LEU A 22 6.08 -24.50 6.57
CA LEU A 22 4.76 -24.16 6.07
C LEU A 22 3.94 -23.38 7.12
N TYR A 23 3.99 -23.77 8.39
CA TYR A 23 3.35 -23.04 9.49
C TYR A 23 3.95 -21.64 9.71
N LEU A 24 5.28 -21.53 9.62
CA LEU A 24 5.99 -20.25 9.77
C LEU A 24 5.66 -19.29 8.62
N TRP A 25 5.55 -19.79 7.38
CA TRP A 25 5.16 -19.01 6.21
C TRP A 25 3.68 -18.55 6.23
N ILE A 26 2.79 -19.37 6.79
CA ILE A 26 1.34 -19.10 6.85
C ILE A 26 0.99 -18.13 7.99
N SER A 27 1.75 -18.15 9.09
CA SER A 27 1.40 -17.42 10.32
C SER A 27 1.13 -15.91 10.17
N PRO A 28 1.90 -15.12 9.38
CA PRO A 28 1.68 -13.68 9.34
C PRO A 28 0.42 -13.31 8.57
N LEU A 29 0.16 -14.02 7.47
CA LEU A 29 -1.04 -13.83 6.66
C LEU A 29 -2.27 -14.33 7.40
N LEU A 30 -2.19 -15.46 8.11
CA LEU A 30 -3.29 -15.99 8.90
C LEU A 30 -3.75 -14.99 9.97
N VAL A 31 -2.80 -14.37 10.69
CA VAL A 31 -3.09 -13.35 11.70
C VAL A 31 -3.80 -12.15 11.07
N VAL A 32 -3.35 -11.69 9.89
CA VAL A 32 -4.00 -10.57 9.18
C VAL A 32 -5.44 -10.91 8.79
N HIS A 33 -5.70 -12.10 8.26
CA HIS A 33 -7.06 -12.51 7.91
C HIS A 33 -7.96 -12.63 9.14
N LEU A 34 -7.47 -13.26 10.22
CA LEU A 34 -8.23 -13.43 11.47
C LEU A 34 -8.58 -12.07 12.09
N VAL A 35 -7.63 -11.14 12.14
CA VAL A 35 -7.87 -9.76 12.62
C VAL A 35 -8.89 -9.06 11.73
N GLY A 36 -8.76 -9.17 10.40
CA GLY A 36 -9.71 -8.58 9.47
C GLY A 36 -11.12 -9.17 9.60
N ILE A 37 -11.26 -10.47 9.85
CA ILE A 37 -12.55 -11.12 10.15
C ILE A 37 -13.15 -10.55 11.43
N VAL A 38 -12.36 -10.45 12.51
CA VAL A 38 -12.84 -9.86 13.78
C VAL A 38 -13.33 -8.43 13.56
N LEU A 39 -12.58 -7.61 12.84
CA LEU A 39 -12.98 -6.22 12.53
C LEU A 39 -14.26 -6.17 11.68
N ALA A 40 -14.40 -7.06 10.70
CA ALA A 40 -15.59 -7.18 9.88
C ALA A 40 -16.81 -7.59 10.73
N LEU A 41 -16.65 -8.56 11.64
CA LEU A 41 -17.69 -9.01 12.56
C LEU A 41 -18.10 -7.91 13.56
N VAL A 42 -17.15 -7.12 14.06
CA VAL A 42 -17.43 -5.95 14.90
C VAL A 42 -18.25 -4.92 14.10
N ALA A 43 -17.90 -4.70 12.84
CA ALA A 43 -18.62 -3.76 11.96
C ALA A 43 -20.04 -4.20 11.60
N LEU A 44 -20.38 -5.49 11.67
CA LEU A 44 -21.76 -5.99 11.48
C LEU A 44 -22.74 -5.41 12.52
N ARG A 45 -22.24 -4.93 13.66
CA ARG A 45 -23.09 -4.25 14.67
C ARG A 45 -23.69 -2.95 14.13
N ASN A 46 -23.05 -2.29 13.15
CA ASN A 46 -23.57 -1.07 12.53
C ASN A 46 -24.51 -1.38 11.36
N ARG A 47 -25.82 -1.13 11.52
CA ARG A 47 -26.85 -1.38 10.48
C ARG A 47 -26.51 -0.78 9.12
N ALA A 48 -25.91 0.40 9.07
CA ALA A 48 -25.56 1.08 7.82
C ALA A 48 -24.41 0.39 7.06
N ARG A 49 -23.58 -0.41 7.74
CA ARG A 49 -22.39 -1.06 7.18
C ARG A 49 -22.49 -2.58 7.08
N ARG A 50 -23.61 -3.17 7.52
CA ARG A 50 -23.87 -4.62 7.52
C ARG A 50 -23.54 -5.34 6.20
N PRO A 51 -24.03 -4.91 5.02
CA PRO A 51 -23.78 -5.66 3.79
C PRO A 51 -22.30 -5.66 3.40
N ALA A 52 -21.62 -4.51 3.52
CA ALA A 52 -20.19 -4.40 3.22
C ALA A 52 -19.33 -5.18 4.23
N ALA A 53 -19.67 -5.12 5.51
CA ALA A 53 -19.01 -5.89 6.57
C ALA A 53 -19.19 -7.40 6.40
N ALA A 54 -20.37 -7.86 5.97
CA ALA A 54 -20.62 -9.29 5.70
C ALA A 54 -19.78 -9.80 4.53
N LEU A 55 -19.70 -9.04 3.45
CA LEU A 55 -18.87 -9.38 2.28
C LEU A 55 -17.38 -9.36 2.60
N LEU A 56 -16.94 -8.42 3.44
CA LEU A 56 -15.56 -8.36 3.95
C LEU A 56 -15.22 -9.60 4.79
N ALA A 57 -16.09 -9.97 5.73
CA ALA A 57 -15.91 -11.16 6.56
C ALA A 57 -15.89 -12.45 5.73
N LEU A 58 -16.79 -12.56 4.74
CA LEU A 58 -16.87 -13.71 3.86
C LEU A 58 -15.62 -13.84 2.98
N GLY A 59 -15.17 -12.74 2.36
CA GLY A 59 -13.96 -12.73 1.53
C GLY A 59 -12.71 -13.11 2.33
N LEU A 60 -12.53 -12.53 3.52
CA LEU A 60 -11.39 -12.88 4.39
C LEU A 60 -11.49 -14.31 4.94
N GLY A 61 -12.69 -14.80 5.21
CA GLY A 61 -12.94 -16.18 5.62
C GLY A 61 -12.54 -17.18 4.54
N LEU A 62 -12.94 -16.94 3.28
CA LEU A 62 -12.55 -17.77 2.13
C LEU A 62 -11.02 -17.82 1.96
N LEU A 63 -10.33 -16.68 2.06
CA LEU A 63 -8.86 -16.63 2.01
C LEU A 63 -8.21 -17.37 3.18
N THR A 64 -8.82 -17.31 4.37
CA THR A 64 -8.32 -18.05 5.54
C THR A 64 -8.43 -19.56 5.32
N VAL A 65 -9.55 -20.01 4.76
CA VAL A 65 -9.78 -21.43 4.46
C VAL A 65 -8.81 -21.94 3.40
N THR A 66 -8.56 -21.19 2.32
CA THR A 66 -7.56 -21.59 1.29
C THR A 66 -6.16 -21.66 1.88
N LEU A 67 -5.78 -20.65 2.68
CA LEU A 67 -4.48 -20.60 3.36
C LEU A 67 -4.23 -21.81 4.28
N LEU A 68 -5.28 -22.33 4.94
CA LEU A 68 -5.20 -23.49 5.83
C LEU A 68 -5.40 -24.83 5.12
N ALA A 69 -6.20 -24.89 4.07
CA ALA A 69 -6.51 -26.13 3.36
C ALA A 69 -5.33 -26.59 2.51
N ARG A 70 -4.67 -25.68 1.79
CA ARG A 70 -3.54 -25.96 0.90
C ARG A 70 -2.39 -26.75 1.56
N PRO A 71 -1.88 -26.37 2.75
CA PRO A 71 -0.84 -27.12 3.42
C PRO A 71 -1.29 -28.51 3.88
N LEU A 72 -2.51 -28.61 4.43
CA LEU A 72 -3.09 -29.85 4.93
C LEU A 72 -3.28 -30.86 3.79
N LEU A 73 -3.75 -30.36 2.64
CA LEU A 73 -4.00 -31.14 1.45
C LEU A 73 -2.70 -31.62 0.82
N ASN A 74 -1.69 -30.76 0.70
CA ASN A 74 -0.36 -31.17 0.27
C ASN A 74 0.21 -32.25 1.19
N TYR A 75 0.06 -32.11 2.50
CA TYR A 75 0.49 -33.12 3.46
C TYR A 75 -0.20 -34.46 3.26
N VAL A 76 -1.54 -34.48 3.12
CA VAL A 76 -2.33 -35.70 2.87
C VAL A 76 -1.90 -36.37 1.56
N ILE A 77 -1.70 -35.58 0.49
CA ILE A 77 -1.29 -36.13 -0.81
C ILE A 77 0.13 -36.72 -0.72
N VAL A 78 1.08 -36.03 -0.08
CA VAL A 78 2.47 -36.50 0.06
C VAL A 78 2.56 -37.76 0.94
N THR A 79 1.72 -37.86 1.98
CA THR A 79 1.73 -39.02 2.89
C THR A 79 0.91 -40.21 2.39
N SER A 80 0.14 -40.05 1.32
CA SER A 80 -0.59 -41.16 0.70
C SER A 80 0.36 -42.09 -0.05
N SER A 81 0.74 -43.19 0.61
CA SER A 81 1.70 -44.18 0.09
C SER A 81 1.21 -44.99 -1.10
N SER A 82 -0.08 -44.89 -1.46
CA SER A 82 -0.72 -45.66 -2.52
C SER A 82 -0.89 -44.91 -3.84
N MET A 83 -0.53 -43.63 -3.91
CA MET A 83 -0.86 -42.78 -5.06
C MET A 83 0.29 -42.74 -6.08
N SER A 84 -0.02 -42.98 -7.35
CA SER A 84 0.98 -42.86 -8.43
C SER A 84 1.39 -41.40 -8.65
N PHE A 85 2.59 -41.17 -9.21
CA PHE A 85 3.08 -39.81 -9.52
C PHE A 85 2.14 -39.02 -10.45
N GLU A 86 1.49 -39.71 -11.40
CA GLU A 86 0.56 -39.06 -12.32
C GLU A 86 -0.74 -38.64 -11.64
N GLU A 87 -1.27 -39.47 -10.74
CA GLU A 87 -2.44 -39.13 -9.91
C GLU A 87 -2.12 -37.97 -8.97
N HIS A 88 -0.94 -37.98 -8.34
CA HIS A 88 -0.46 -36.88 -7.51
C HIS A 88 -0.46 -35.57 -8.29
N ARG A 89 0.10 -35.56 -9.51
CA ARG A 89 0.13 -34.37 -10.37
C ARG A 89 -1.27 -33.89 -10.75
N ARG A 90 -2.20 -34.80 -11.05
CA ARG A 90 -3.60 -34.45 -11.38
C ARG A 90 -4.32 -33.82 -10.19
N TRP A 91 -4.14 -34.37 -8.99
CA TRP A 91 -4.74 -33.81 -7.77
C TRP A 91 -4.17 -32.42 -7.44
N VAL A 92 -2.84 -32.25 -7.48
CA VAL A 92 -2.20 -30.95 -7.26
C VAL A 92 -2.71 -29.91 -8.27
N ALA A 93 -2.86 -30.28 -9.54
CA ALA A 93 -3.40 -29.38 -10.56
C ALA A 93 -4.88 -29.03 -10.31
N ALA A 94 -5.73 -30.02 -10.01
CA ALA A 94 -7.15 -29.81 -9.73
C ALA A 94 -7.36 -28.90 -8.52
N PHE A 95 -6.61 -29.12 -7.45
CA PHE A 95 -6.67 -28.28 -6.27
C PHE A 95 -6.09 -26.89 -6.51
N GLY A 96 -5.02 -26.76 -7.31
CA GLY A 96 -4.50 -25.46 -7.71
C GLY A 96 -5.53 -24.62 -8.47
N VAL A 97 -6.32 -25.23 -9.35
CA VAL A 97 -7.41 -24.54 -10.08
C VAL A 97 -8.54 -24.14 -9.13
N ALA A 98 -8.95 -25.03 -8.22
CA ALA A 98 -9.97 -24.73 -7.22
C ALA A 98 -9.55 -23.60 -6.27
N ASP A 99 -8.30 -23.62 -5.82
CA ASP A 99 -7.68 -22.60 -4.96
C ASP A 99 -7.71 -21.23 -5.64
N GLN A 100 -7.26 -21.15 -6.90
CA GLN A 100 -7.31 -19.92 -7.69
C GLN A 100 -8.73 -19.39 -7.89
N ALA A 101 -9.71 -20.28 -8.09
CA ALA A 101 -11.11 -19.88 -8.22
C ALA A 101 -11.65 -19.30 -6.90
N ILE A 102 -11.34 -19.92 -5.77
CA ILE A 102 -11.76 -19.45 -4.44
C ILE A 102 -11.10 -18.09 -4.12
N ASP A 103 -9.80 -17.95 -4.38
CA ASP A 103 -9.09 -16.68 -4.19
C ASP A 103 -9.68 -15.56 -5.08
N GLY A 104 -10.01 -15.89 -6.34
CA GLY A 104 -10.69 -14.96 -7.25
C GLY A 104 -12.04 -14.48 -6.71
N ILE A 105 -12.88 -15.41 -6.22
CA ILE A 105 -14.17 -15.10 -5.59
C ILE A 105 -13.95 -14.23 -4.36
N ALA A 106 -12.99 -14.58 -3.50
CA ALA A 106 -12.70 -13.81 -2.29
C ALA A 106 -12.27 -12.38 -2.60
N ILE A 107 -11.39 -12.18 -3.59
CA ILE A 107 -10.96 -10.85 -4.05
C ILE A 107 -12.16 -10.05 -4.58
N ILE A 108 -13.04 -10.66 -5.36
CA ILE A 108 -14.26 -9.99 -5.85
C ILE A 108 -15.14 -9.54 -4.68
N LEU A 109 -15.34 -10.39 -3.67
CA LEU A 109 -16.10 -10.04 -2.47
C LEU A 109 -15.46 -8.88 -1.70
N LEU A 110 -14.13 -8.86 -1.56
CA LEU A 110 -13.40 -7.77 -0.92
C LEU A 110 -13.53 -6.45 -1.68
N ILE A 111 -13.50 -6.49 -3.02
CA ILE A 111 -13.71 -5.31 -3.88
C ILE A 111 -15.13 -4.77 -3.70
N ILE A 112 -16.15 -5.64 -3.75
CA ILE A 112 -17.55 -5.23 -3.56
C ILE A 112 -17.75 -4.66 -2.14
N ALA A 113 -17.16 -5.29 -1.12
CA ALA A 113 -17.17 -4.79 0.25
C ALA A 113 -16.57 -3.38 0.35
N ALA A 114 -15.39 -3.16 -0.24
CA ALA A 114 -14.71 -1.86 -0.24
C ALA A 114 -15.53 -0.78 -0.97
N LEU A 115 -16.15 -1.11 -2.10
CA LEU A 115 -17.01 -0.20 -2.85
C LEU A 115 -18.30 0.13 -2.10
N GLY A 116 -18.92 -0.87 -1.44
CA GLY A 116 -20.09 -0.68 -0.61
C GLY A 116 -19.82 0.19 0.62
N TRP A 117 -18.64 0.04 1.23
CA TRP A 117 -18.23 0.83 2.38
C TRP A 117 -18.13 2.32 2.05
N ARG A 118 -17.63 2.65 0.86
CA ARG A 118 -17.44 4.04 0.39
C ARG A 118 -18.75 4.81 0.18
N ARG A 119 -19.87 4.12 -0.08
CA ARG A 119 -21.17 4.77 -0.31
C ARG A 119 -21.88 5.19 0.99
N GLY A 120 -21.47 4.66 2.14
CA GLY A 120 -22.06 4.97 3.45
C GLY A 120 -21.57 6.29 4.08
N ASP A 121 -20.48 6.89 3.57
CA ASP A 121 -19.84 8.07 4.18
C ASP A 121 -20.16 9.40 3.45
N ALA A 122 -21.14 9.41 2.55
CA ALA A 122 -21.65 10.65 1.95
C ALA A 122 -22.51 11.42 2.97
N LEU A 123 -21.86 11.98 4.00
CA LEU A 123 -22.47 13.02 4.83
C LEU A 123 -22.61 14.30 3.99
N PRO A 124 -23.70 15.07 4.18
CA PRO A 124 -23.91 16.33 3.51
C PRO A 124 -22.77 17.28 3.89
N VAL A 125 -22.03 17.75 2.89
CA VAL A 125 -21.05 18.84 3.04
C VAL A 125 -21.86 20.06 3.46
N ALA A 126 -21.83 20.38 4.75
CA ALA A 126 -22.37 21.63 5.27
C ALA A 126 -21.58 22.78 4.63
N SER A 127 -22.16 23.36 3.59
CA SER A 127 -21.77 24.63 3.02
C SER A 127 -22.06 25.72 4.04
N GLY A 128 -21.03 26.41 4.51
CA GLY A 128 -21.20 27.69 5.17
C GLY A 128 -20.38 27.87 6.44
N VAL A 129 -19.07 28.04 6.30
CA VAL A 129 -18.33 29.01 7.12
C VAL A 129 -17.23 29.61 6.24
N VAL A 130 -17.52 30.77 5.63
CA VAL A 130 -16.48 31.61 5.02
C VAL A 130 -15.78 32.31 6.19
N VAL A 131 -14.70 31.71 6.69
CA VAL A 131 -13.83 32.38 7.64
C VAL A 131 -13.04 33.43 6.87
N SER A 132 -13.45 34.69 7.01
CA SER A 132 -12.71 35.84 6.50
C SER A 132 -11.37 35.95 7.25
N LEU A 133 -10.31 35.39 6.66
CA LEU A 133 -8.94 35.54 7.17
C LEU A 133 -8.46 36.96 6.92
N ALA A 134 -8.38 37.74 8.00
CA ALA A 134 -7.82 39.09 8.00
C ALA A 134 -6.37 39.10 7.48
N HIS A 135 -6.03 40.21 6.83
CA HIS A 135 -4.72 40.55 6.26
C HIS A 135 -3.55 40.06 7.13
N HIS A 136 -2.75 39.15 6.59
CA HIS A 136 -1.48 38.73 7.18
C HIS A 136 -0.32 39.31 6.38
N PRO A 137 0.75 39.77 7.05
CA PRO A 137 1.96 40.26 6.39
C PRO A 137 2.67 39.15 5.61
N PRO A 138 3.43 39.48 4.56
CA PRO A 138 4.03 38.51 3.66
C PRO A 138 5.03 37.60 4.38
N SER A 139 4.71 36.32 4.47
CA SER A 139 5.67 35.29 4.89
C SER A 139 6.70 35.09 3.78
N ALA A 140 7.97 34.89 4.16
CA ALA A 140 9.08 34.62 3.24
C ALA A 140 8.69 33.67 2.11
N THR A 141 8.92 34.09 0.87
CA THR A 141 8.53 33.37 -0.35
C THR A 141 9.25 32.02 -0.41
N MET A 142 8.49 30.93 -0.28
CA MET A 142 9.06 29.59 -0.46
C MET A 142 9.35 29.36 -1.95
N PRO A 143 10.56 28.90 -2.34
CA PRO A 143 10.90 28.68 -3.74
C PRO A 143 9.97 27.62 -4.37
N PRO A 144 9.66 27.71 -5.68
CA PRO A 144 8.80 26.73 -6.33
C PRO A 144 9.44 25.34 -6.38
N LEU A 145 8.62 24.31 -6.39
CA LEU A 145 9.02 22.92 -6.56
C LEU A 145 9.08 22.56 -8.04
N SER A 146 10.24 22.10 -8.53
CA SER A 146 10.35 21.54 -9.88
C SER A 146 9.75 20.13 -9.92
N ALA A 147 8.65 19.96 -10.66
CA ALA A 147 8.00 18.66 -10.86
C ALA A 147 8.94 17.68 -11.58
N THR A 148 9.62 18.14 -12.64
CA THR A 148 10.55 17.34 -13.43
C THR A 148 11.66 16.78 -12.57
N ILE A 149 12.37 17.62 -11.82
CA ILE A 149 13.50 17.18 -10.98
C ILE A 149 13.02 16.15 -9.95
N ARG A 150 11.90 16.43 -9.26
CA ARG A 150 11.40 15.53 -8.21
C ARG A 150 10.93 14.19 -8.78
N LEU A 151 10.20 14.20 -9.90
CA LEU A 151 9.77 12.98 -10.56
C LEU A 151 10.97 12.18 -11.08
N THR A 152 11.96 12.81 -11.69
CA THR A 152 13.18 12.13 -12.16
C THR A 152 13.94 11.49 -10.99
N LEU A 153 14.14 12.22 -9.89
CA LEU A 153 14.83 11.71 -8.70
C LEU A 153 14.09 10.55 -8.01
N ILE A 154 12.78 10.43 -8.20
CA ILE A 154 11.98 9.33 -7.67
C ILE A 154 11.96 8.15 -8.66
N LEU A 155 11.55 8.41 -9.91
CA LEU A 155 11.24 7.37 -10.89
C LEU A 155 12.49 6.69 -11.44
N VAL A 156 13.56 7.43 -11.72
CA VAL A 156 14.77 6.83 -12.33
C VAL A 156 15.38 5.78 -11.40
N PRO A 157 15.62 6.06 -10.10
CA PRO A 157 16.16 5.04 -9.20
C PRO A 157 15.23 3.83 -9.05
N TYR A 158 13.90 4.01 -8.98
CA TYR A 158 12.97 2.88 -8.90
C TYR A 158 12.96 2.04 -10.17
N VAL A 159 12.95 2.64 -11.36
CA VAL A 159 13.00 1.90 -12.63
C VAL A 159 14.32 1.12 -12.73
N LEU A 160 15.45 1.76 -12.45
CA LEU A 160 16.75 1.08 -12.46
C LEU A 160 16.84 -0.03 -11.42
N SER A 161 16.24 0.16 -10.24
CA SER A 161 16.15 -0.86 -9.19
C SER A 161 15.37 -2.09 -9.65
N VAL A 162 14.22 -1.90 -10.31
CA VAL A 162 13.41 -3.00 -10.86
C VAL A 162 14.19 -3.76 -11.94
N LEU A 163 14.83 -3.04 -12.87
CA LEU A 163 15.63 -3.66 -13.93
C LEU A 163 16.82 -4.46 -13.36
N ALA A 164 17.55 -3.88 -12.41
CA ALA A 164 18.68 -4.54 -11.75
C ALA A 164 18.23 -5.76 -10.94
N SER A 165 17.11 -5.67 -10.21
CA SER A 165 16.52 -6.82 -9.49
C SER A 165 16.11 -7.94 -10.44
N GLY A 166 15.41 -7.60 -11.53
CA GLY A 166 14.98 -8.58 -12.53
C GLY A 166 16.17 -9.29 -13.18
N ALA A 167 17.21 -8.54 -13.56
CA ALA A 167 18.45 -9.12 -14.06
C ALA A 167 19.12 -10.02 -13.00
N GLY A 168 19.23 -9.56 -11.75
CA GLY A 168 19.80 -10.33 -10.64
C GLY A 168 19.08 -11.67 -10.42
N ILE A 169 17.75 -11.69 -10.45
CA ILE A 169 16.95 -12.91 -10.34
C ILE A 169 17.23 -13.88 -11.50
N LEU A 170 17.32 -13.38 -12.74
CA LEU A 170 17.63 -14.20 -13.91
C LEU A 170 19.04 -14.82 -13.83
N PHE A 171 20.02 -14.08 -13.28
CA PHE A 171 21.37 -14.61 -13.03
C PHE A 171 21.42 -15.59 -11.86
N ALA A 172 20.59 -15.40 -10.82
CA ALA A 172 20.50 -16.31 -9.68
C ALA A 172 19.99 -17.71 -10.09
N GLN A 173 19.18 -17.79 -11.14
CA GLN A 173 18.72 -19.08 -11.69
C GLN A 173 19.84 -19.88 -12.38
N ARG A 174 20.99 -19.26 -12.68
CA ARG A 174 22.13 -19.90 -13.33
C ARG A 174 23.23 -20.17 -12.29
N ARG A 175 23.50 -21.45 -11.98
CA ARG A 175 24.49 -21.91 -10.97
C ARG A 175 25.92 -21.34 -11.07
N ARG A 176 26.32 -20.71 -12.18
CA ARG A 176 27.68 -20.16 -12.38
C ARG A 176 27.78 -18.66 -12.16
N THR A 177 26.69 -17.96 -11.81
CA THR A 177 26.63 -16.48 -11.78
C THR A 177 26.04 -15.90 -10.50
N GLU A 178 26.13 -16.63 -9.38
CA GLU A 178 25.56 -16.22 -8.09
C GLU A 178 26.16 -14.90 -7.56
N GLU A 179 27.46 -14.68 -7.78
CA GLU A 179 28.14 -13.43 -7.41
C GLU A 179 27.56 -12.21 -8.13
N ILE A 180 27.32 -12.34 -9.44
CA ILE A 180 26.70 -11.28 -10.26
C ILE A 180 25.29 -10.99 -9.78
N ALA A 181 24.52 -12.03 -9.46
CA ALA A 181 23.18 -11.88 -8.92
C ALA A 181 23.16 -11.09 -7.60
N PHE A 182 24.06 -11.42 -6.68
CA PHE A 182 24.19 -10.72 -5.40
C PHE A 182 24.51 -9.23 -5.59
N VAL A 183 25.48 -8.90 -6.46
CA VAL A 183 25.84 -7.51 -6.77
C VAL A 183 24.67 -6.74 -7.36
N LEU A 184 23.93 -7.34 -8.31
CA LEU A 184 22.79 -6.69 -8.95
C LEU A 184 21.63 -6.45 -7.99
N ILE A 185 21.32 -7.41 -7.11
CA ILE A 185 20.28 -7.28 -6.09
C ILE A 185 20.69 -6.22 -5.05
N GLY A 186 21.95 -6.21 -4.63
CA GLY A 186 22.49 -5.18 -3.73
C GLY A 186 22.40 -3.77 -4.34
N ALA A 187 22.81 -3.62 -5.60
CA ALA A 187 22.69 -2.36 -6.33
C ALA A 187 21.24 -1.90 -6.47
N ALA A 188 20.32 -2.84 -6.76
CA ALA A 188 18.90 -2.56 -6.83
C ALA A 188 18.34 -2.02 -5.50
N LEU A 189 18.75 -2.61 -4.37
CA LEU A 189 18.33 -2.14 -3.05
C LEU A 189 18.80 -0.70 -2.78
N VAL A 190 20.06 -0.38 -3.09
CA VAL A 190 20.60 0.98 -2.94
C VAL A 190 19.79 1.98 -3.77
N LEU A 191 19.49 1.66 -5.03
CA LEU A 191 18.68 2.50 -5.91
C LEU A 191 17.25 2.71 -5.37
N ALA A 192 16.62 1.65 -4.85
CA ALA A 192 15.29 1.76 -4.23
C ALA A 192 15.31 2.67 -2.99
N VAL A 193 16.36 2.61 -2.18
CA VAL A 193 16.53 3.49 -1.01
C VAL A 193 16.67 4.94 -1.45
N LEU A 194 17.48 5.24 -2.47
CA LEU A 194 17.63 6.60 -3.01
C LEU A 194 16.29 7.17 -3.51
N GLY A 195 15.52 6.37 -4.27
CA GLY A 195 14.17 6.76 -4.72
C GLY A 195 13.22 7.03 -3.55
N THR A 196 13.29 6.20 -2.50
CA THR A 196 12.48 6.35 -1.28
C THR A 196 12.82 7.63 -0.51
N ILE A 197 14.10 8.00 -0.44
CA ILE A 197 14.55 9.26 0.18
C ILE A 197 14.00 10.45 -0.61
N ALA A 198 14.16 10.46 -1.94
CA ALA A 198 13.64 11.52 -2.80
C ALA A 198 12.11 11.66 -2.69
N PHE A 199 11.42 10.53 -2.57
CA PHE A 199 9.99 10.46 -2.33
C PHE A 199 9.63 11.08 -0.97
N ALA A 200 10.26 10.66 0.12
CA ALA A 200 10.03 11.18 1.46
C ALA A 200 10.27 12.70 1.55
N MET A 201 11.36 13.19 0.95
CA MET A 201 11.66 14.63 0.87
C MET A 201 10.58 15.41 0.11
N THR A 202 10.02 14.82 -0.95
CA THR A 202 8.94 15.43 -1.73
C THR A 202 7.64 15.46 -0.96
N LEU A 203 7.25 14.36 -0.33
CA LEU A 203 6.07 14.30 0.51
C LEU A 203 6.14 15.31 1.67
N HIS A 204 7.30 15.37 2.35
CA HIS A 204 7.56 16.37 3.39
C HIS A 204 7.39 17.80 2.86
N ALA A 205 8.00 18.11 1.70
CA ALA A 205 7.92 19.43 1.10
C ALA A 205 6.49 19.82 0.72
N LEU A 206 5.67 18.88 0.25
CA LEU A 206 4.26 19.09 -0.07
C LEU A 206 3.44 19.36 1.19
N TRP A 207 3.55 18.51 2.21
CA TRP A 207 2.86 18.74 3.49
C TRP A 207 3.26 20.06 4.15
N LYS A 208 4.51 20.49 4.00
CA LYS A 208 4.98 21.78 4.53
C LYS A 208 4.25 22.97 3.90
N THR A 209 3.78 22.86 2.66
CA THR A 209 3.11 23.98 1.95
C THR A 209 1.74 24.36 2.49
N ILE A 210 1.04 23.38 3.06
CA ILE A 210 -0.33 23.55 3.58
C ILE A 210 -0.36 23.78 5.09
N GLN A 211 0.80 23.84 5.75
CA GLN A 211 0.84 24.11 7.19
C GLN A 211 0.40 25.56 7.47
N PRO A 212 -0.29 25.80 8.60
CA PRO A 212 -0.57 27.16 9.05
C PRO A 212 0.74 27.90 9.36
N PRO A 213 0.77 29.24 9.20
CA PRO A 213 1.96 30.02 9.49
C PRO A 213 2.34 29.95 10.98
N PRO A 214 3.64 30.01 11.34
CA PRO A 214 4.13 29.76 12.70
C PRO A 214 3.57 30.64 13.83
N ARG A 215 2.89 31.75 13.50
CA ARG A 215 2.34 32.71 14.47
C ARG A 215 0.81 32.63 14.63
N ALA A 216 0.14 31.73 13.90
CA ALA A 216 -1.31 31.49 14.05
C ALA A 216 -1.60 30.53 15.22
N VAL A 217 -1.13 30.89 16.42
CA VAL A 217 -1.41 30.12 17.64
C VAL A 217 -2.91 30.19 17.91
N GLY A 218 -3.60 29.06 17.79
CA GLY A 218 -5.04 28.93 18.08
C GLY A 218 -5.97 28.83 16.85
N VAL A 219 -5.45 28.95 15.62
CA VAL A 219 -6.25 28.62 14.43
C VAL A 219 -6.04 27.13 14.13
N GLU A 220 -7.08 26.32 14.26
CA GLU A 220 -7.04 24.92 13.79
C GLU A 220 -6.62 24.91 12.32
N GLY A 221 -5.41 24.40 12.06
CA GLY A 221 -4.84 24.37 10.72
C GLY A 221 -5.69 23.51 9.79
N ILE A 222 -5.84 23.95 8.54
CA ILE A 222 -6.48 23.17 7.47
C ILE A 222 -5.80 21.79 7.29
N ALA A 223 -4.50 21.71 7.58
CA ALA A 223 -3.71 20.49 7.49
C ALA A 223 -3.91 19.57 8.71
N ARG A 224 -4.37 18.34 8.47
CA ARG A 224 -4.63 17.34 9.51
C ARG A 224 -3.38 16.72 10.15
N THR A 225 -2.21 16.87 9.53
CA THR A 225 -0.96 16.27 10.00
C THR A 225 0.24 17.18 9.71
N SER A 226 1.31 17.00 10.49
CA SER A 226 2.58 17.67 10.26
C SER A 226 3.40 16.97 9.17
N PRO A 227 4.34 17.67 8.51
CA PRO A 227 5.17 17.08 7.46
C PRO A 227 6.02 15.90 7.94
N ALA A 228 6.58 16.00 9.15
CA ALA A 228 7.36 14.94 9.75
C ALA A 228 6.49 13.69 10.05
N LYS A 229 5.28 13.86 10.60
CA LYS A 229 4.34 12.74 10.83
C LYS A 229 3.89 12.12 9.51
N ALA A 230 3.65 12.92 8.48
CA ALA A 230 3.23 12.43 7.17
C ALA A 230 4.23 11.44 6.56
N VAL A 231 5.54 11.69 6.74
CA VAL A 231 6.61 10.80 6.29
C VAL A 231 6.90 9.70 7.30
N GLY A 232 7.13 10.05 8.57
CA GLY A 232 7.60 9.11 9.59
C GLY A 232 6.66 7.94 9.82
N PHE A 233 5.35 8.17 9.80
CA PHE A 233 4.36 7.11 10.03
C PHE A 233 4.20 6.16 8.84
N LEU A 234 4.77 6.47 7.65
CA LEU A 234 4.87 5.51 6.55
C LEU A 234 5.89 4.41 6.82
N PHE A 235 6.80 4.61 7.77
CA PHE A 235 7.82 3.62 8.15
C PHE A 235 7.37 2.71 9.30
N ILE A 236 6.18 2.93 9.88
CA ILE A 236 5.63 2.06 10.92
C ILE A 236 5.02 0.82 10.24
N PRO A 237 5.56 -0.39 10.47
CA PRO A 237 5.05 -1.60 9.85
C PRO A 237 3.56 -1.80 10.13
N LEU A 238 2.81 -2.28 9.13
CA LEU A 238 1.34 -2.49 9.14
C LEU A 238 0.50 -1.21 9.25
N PHE A 239 0.87 -0.29 10.13
CA PHE A 239 0.20 1.01 10.25
C PHE A 239 0.34 1.84 8.97
N ASN A 240 1.46 1.68 8.25
CA ASN A 240 1.69 2.31 6.96
C ASN A 240 0.59 2.04 5.92
N PHE A 241 -0.08 0.88 5.94
CA PHE A 241 -1.18 0.57 5.01
C PHE A 241 -2.41 1.43 5.24
N TYR A 242 -2.71 1.78 6.48
CA TYR A 242 -3.72 2.77 6.80
C TYR A 242 -3.19 4.19 6.54
N TRP A 243 -1.95 4.45 6.98
CA TRP A 243 -1.39 5.79 6.99
C TRP A 243 -1.14 6.35 5.59
N ILE A 244 -0.85 5.51 4.60
CA ILE A 244 -0.71 5.93 3.20
C ILE A 244 -1.94 6.72 2.72
N PHE A 245 -3.15 6.34 3.14
CA PHE A 245 -4.35 7.10 2.81
C PHE A 245 -4.36 8.48 3.47
N GLN A 246 -3.96 8.59 4.74
CA GLN A 246 -3.86 9.88 5.42
C GLN A 246 -2.78 10.76 4.77
N ALA A 247 -1.63 10.19 4.43
CA ALA A 247 -0.51 10.89 3.83
C ALA A 247 -0.82 11.42 2.41
N TRP A 248 -1.63 10.71 1.61
CA TRP A 248 -1.88 11.08 0.22
C TRP A 248 -3.27 11.61 -0.07
N VAL A 249 -4.31 10.86 0.35
CA VAL A 249 -5.70 11.31 0.18
C VAL A 249 -5.96 12.50 1.08
N GLY A 250 -5.40 12.49 2.30
CA GLY A 250 -5.41 13.65 3.19
C GLY A 250 -4.70 14.85 2.59
N LEU A 251 -3.52 14.67 2.00
CA LEU A 251 -2.80 15.74 1.31
C LEU A 251 -3.63 16.37 0.20
N ALA A 252 -4.21 15.58 -0.70
CA ALA A 252 -5.05 16.09 -1.78
C ALA A 252 -6.26 16.87 -1.24
N THR A 253 -6.91 16.34 -0.20
CA THR A 253 -8.08 16.97 0.42
C THR A 253 -7.73 18.30 1.07
N ASP A 254 -6.67 18.32 1.87
CA ASP A 254 -6.28 19.49 2.65
C ASP A 254 -5.64 20.57 1.75
N THR A 255 -4.91 20.18 0.70
CA THR A 255 -4.44 21.11 -0.34
C THR A 255 -5.60 21.79 -1.06
N ASN A 256 -6.61 21.04 -1.50
CA ASN A 256 -7.77 21.62 -2.18
C ASN A 256 -8.56 22.55 -1.26
N ARG A 257 -8.78 22.15 0.00
CA ARG A 257 -9.42 23.01 1.00
C ARG A 257 -8.61 24.29 1.24
N THR A 258 -7.28 24.20 1.24
CA THR A 258 -6.41 25.38 1.39
C THR A 258 -6.49 26.32 0.19
N LEU A 259 -6.54 25.78 -1.04
CA LEU A 259 -6.74 26.58 -2.26
C LEU A 259 -8.08 27.32 -2.22
N GLU A 260 -9.15 26.62 -1.87
CA GLU A 260 -10.50 27.17 -1.75
C GLU A 260 -10.59 28.25 -0.67
N ALA A 261 -10.09 27.96 0.55
CA ALA A 261 -10.10 28.90 1.66
C ALA A 261 -9.29 30.19 1.39
N ARG A 262 -8.30 30.13 0.49
CA ARG A 262 -7.50 31.28 0.07
C ARG A 262 -8.01 31.94 -1.22
N GLY A 263 -9.09 31.44 -1.82
CA GLY A 263 -9.61 31.94 -3.10
C GLY A 263 -8.62 31.79 -4.26
N ILE A 264 -7.69 30.83 -4.21
CA ILE A 264 -6.67 30.64 -5.25
C ILE A 264 -7.25 29.77 -6.35
N ALA A 265 -7.43 30.36 -7.54
CA ALA A 265 -7.84 29.65 -8.74
C ALA A 265 -6.69 28.76 -9.28
N ALA A 266 -6.62 27.53 -8.80
CA ALA A 266 -5.69 26.51 -9.29
C ALA A 266 -6.44 25.20 -9.58
N VAL A 267 -5.88 24.38 -10.47
CA VAL A 267 -6.43 23.04 -10.75
C VAL A 267 -6.37 22.19 -9.48
N PRO A 268 -7.51 21.66 -8.98
CA PRO A 268 -7.53 20.88 -7.75
C PRO A 268 -6.78 19.56 -7.91
N VAL A 269 -6.14 19.11 -6.84
CA VAL A 269 -5.48 17.81 -6.76
C VAL A 269 -6.53 16.70 -6.82
N SER A 270 -6.35 15.74 -7.74
CA SER A 270 -7.31 14.63 -7.91
C SER A 270 -7.29 13.68 -6.71
N ARG A 271 -8.32 13.78 -5.87
CA ARG A 271 -8.54 12.88 -4.73
C ARG A 271 -8.77 11.43 -5.19
N GLY A 272 -9.46 11.23 -6.31
CA GLY A 272 -9.70 9.91 -6.88
C GLY A 272 -8.38 9.22 -7.23
N LEU A 273 -7.46 9.94 -7.87
CA LEU A 273 -6.16 9.40 -8.23
C LEU A 273 -5.29 9.10 -7.00
N ALA A 274 -5.37 9.93 -5.95
CA ALA A 274 -4.72 9.63 -4.68
C ALA A 274 -5.21 8.30 -4.07
N ILE A 275 -6.54 8.08 -4.07
CA ILE A 275 -7.13 6.83 -3.58
C ILE A 275 -6.67 5.65 -4.44
N THR A 276 -6.68 5.78 -5.76
CA THR A 276 -6.21 4.75 -6.69
C THR A 276 -4.77 4.35 -6.38
N VAL A 277 -3.86 5.33 -6.24
CA VAL A 277 -2.46 5.09 -5.87
C VAL A 277 -2.36 4.34 -4.54
N CYS A 278 -3.07 4.78 -3.49
CA CYS A 278 -3.05 4.12 -2.18
C CYS A 278 -3.56 2.67 -2.23
N VAL A 279 -4.71 2.45 -2.87
CA VAL A 279 -5.30 1.11 -3.00
C VAL A 279 -4.35 0.18 -3.72
N ILE A 280 -3.80 0.61 -4.86
CA ILE A 280 -2.85 -0.19 -5.62
C ILE A 280 -1.60 -0.49 -4.79
N SER A 281 -1.03 0.51 -4.10
CA SER A 281 0.14 0.31 -3.24
C SER A 281 -0.10 -0.71 -2.12
N VAL A 282 -1.31 -0.73 -1.53
CA VAL A 282 -1.66 -1.74 -0.51
C VAL A 282 -1.86 -3.12 -1.14
N LEU A 283 -2.58 -3.19 -2.26
CA LEU A 283 -2.81 -4.45 -2.98
C LEU A 283 -1.51 -5.05 -3.53
N SER A 284 -0.47 -4.24 -3.73
CA SER A 284 0.83 -4.70 -4.20
C SER A 284 1.57 -5.63 -3.24
N ILE A 285 1.07 -5.84 -2.02
CA ILE A 285 1.59 -6.87 -1.11
C ILE A 285 1.38 -8.29 -1.65
N VAL A 286 0.33 -8.50 -2.45
CA VAL A 286 0.06 -9.80 -3.07
C VAL A 286 0.93 -9.91 -4.33
N PRO A 287 1.86 -10.88 -4.44
CA PRO A 287 2.92 -10.84 -5.46
C PRO A 287 2.44 -10.61 -6.91
N VAL A 288 1.44 -11.36 -7.37
CA VAL A 288 0.90 -11.25 -8.74
C VAL A 288 0.17 -9.91 -8.95
N VAL A 289 -0.63 -9.50 -7.97
CA VAL A 289 -1.32 -8.20 -7.97
C VAL A 289 -0.29 -7.06 -7.86
N GLY A 290 0.84 -7.29 -7.22
CA GLY A 290 1.95 -6.38 -7.08
C GLY A 290 2.59 -6.03 -8.41
N VAL A 291 2.81 -7.01 -9.29
CA VAL A 291 3.33 -6.75 -10.63
C VAL A 291 2.36 -5.88 -11.42
N LEU A 292 1.10 -6.29 -11.55
CA LEU A 292 0.10 -5.51 -12.31
C LEU A 292 -0.14 -4.14 -11.69
N GLY A 293 -0.25 -4.08 -10.36
CA GLY A 293 -0.40 -2.85 -9.61
C GLY A 293 0.77 -1.91 -9.81
N SER A 294 2.00 -2.42 -9.85
CA SER A 294 3.20 -1.60 -10.09
C SER A 294 3.18 -0.94 -11.46
N LEU A 295 2.68 -1.62 -12.50
CA LEU A 295 2.52 -1.06 -13.84
C LEU A 295 1.49 0.07 -13.86
N VAL A 296 0.35 -0.10 -13.17
CA VAL A 296 -0.65 0.96 -13.06
C VAL A 296 -0.11 2.15 -12.26
N ASN A 297 0.60 1.89 -11.15
CA ASN A 297 1.20 2.92 -10.33
C ASN A 297 2.32 3.67 -11.06
N LEU A 298 3.03 3.04 -11.99
CA LEU A 298 4.04 3.70 -12.83
C LEU A 298 3.46 4.88 -13.63
N VAL A 299 2.16 4.86 -13.91
CA VAL A 299 1.44 5.94 -14.61
C VAL A 299 0.64 6.81 -13.65
N ALA A 300 -0.12 6.20 -12.74
CA ALA A 300 -1.01 6.93 -11.83
C ALA A 300 -0.24 7.82 -10.84
N PHE A 301 0.89 7.33 -10.30
CA PHE A 301 1.66 8.05 -9.29
C PHE A 301 2.30 9.34 -9.82
N PRO A 302 3.00 9.35 -10.98
CA PRO A 302 3.55 10.58 -11.54
C PRO A 302 2.49 11.64 -11.84
N ILE A 303 1.33 11.23 -12.39
CA ILE A 303 0.23 12.15 -12.70
C ILE A 303 -0.29 12.80 -11.42
N PHE A 304 -0.52 12.00 -10.39
CA PHE A 304 -0.96 12.48 -9.08
C PHE A 304 0.05 13.45 -8.47
N LEU A 305 1.33 13.05 -8.42
CA LEU A 305 2.37 13.82 -7.78
C LEU A 305 2.62 15.15 -8.52
N ALA A 306 2.59 15.13 -9.85
CA ALA A 306 2.67 16.35 -10.66
C ALA A 306 1.51 17.32 -10.35
N GLY A 307 0.29 16.80 -10.20
CA GLY A 307 -0.87 17.57 -9.77
C GLY A 307 -0.69 18.20 -8.39
N ALA A 308 -0.23 17.42 -7.41
CA ALA A 308 0.06 17.90 -6.06
C ALA A 308 1.15 18.98 -6.06
N ILE A 309 2.21 18.82 -6.86
CA ILE A 309 3.29 19.82 -7.01
C ILE A 309 2.78 21.12 -7.63
N ARG A 310 1.95 21.06 -8.68
CA ARG A 310 1.36 22.27 -9.30
C ARG A 310 0.49 23.05 -8.30
N ALA A 311 -0.37 22.36 -7.56
CA ALA A 311 -1.20 22.97 -6.52
C ALA A 311 -0.34 23.59 -5.40
N ALA A 312 0.71 22.88 -4.95
CA ALA A 312 1.65 23.38 -3.96
C ALA A 312 2.40 24.64 -4.46
N ASN A 313 2.77 24.70 -5.73
CA ASN A 313 3.40 25.88 -6.31
C ASN A 313 2.45 27.07 -6.37
N ALA A 314 1.18 26.87 -6.75
CA ALA A 314 0.16 27.93 -6.74
C ALA A 314 -0.01 28.54 -5.33
N LEU A 315 0.00 27.71 -4.28
CA LEU A 315 -0.02 28.16 -2.89
C LEU A 315 1.23 28.99 -2.54
N ARG A 316 2.41 28.57 -2.99
CA ARG A 316 3.68 29.29 -2.74
C ARG A 316 3.74 30.63 -3.44
N THR A 317 3.27 30.72 -4.69
CA THR A 317 3.29 31.97 -5.46
C THR A 317 2.28 32.99 -4.95
N ALA A 318 1.07 32.55 -4.60
CA ALA A 318 0.03 33.43 -4.04
C ALA A 318 0.44 34.07 -2.70
N THR A 319 1.35 33.41 -1.97
CA THR A 319 1.90 33.95 -0.72
C THR A 319 2.87 35.12 -0.97
N GLY A 320 3.43 35.24 -2.18
CA GLY A 320 4.38 36.29 -2.55
C GLY A 320 3.78 37.51 -3.23
N SER A 321 2.52 37.47 -3.65
CA SER A 321 1.89 38.52 -4.48
C SER A 321 0.97 39.49 -3.71
N VAL A 322 1.03 39.52 -2.38
CA VAL A 322 0.21 40.39 -1.51
C VAL A 322 0.99 41.64 -1.08
N THR A 323 1.74 42.24 -2.00
CA THR A 323 2.45 43.52 -1.83
C THR A 323 1.77 44.58 -2.67
#